data_AF-A0A0R3U5Q0-F1
#
_entry.id   AF-A0A0R3U5Q0-F1
#
_cell.length_a   1.000
_cell.length_b   1.000
_cell.length_c   1.000
_cell.angle_alpha   90.00
_cell.angle_beta   90.00
_cell.angle_gamma   90.00
#
_symmetry.space_group_name_H-M   'P 1'
#
loop_
_entity.id
_entity.type
_entity.pdbx_description
1 polymer ?
#
loop_
_entity_poly.entity_id
_entity_poly.type
_entity_poly.pdbx_seq_one_letter_code
_entity_poly.pdbx_strand_id
1 'polypeptide(L)'
;MICLGFVLPVLAIGAAAFLLTSIALYLFLTNWTVCYNGASTDGPDLLNCFNGSAGDLIAPLVRFMVATVEVTSLTPYLVACVAWLWPLAIVFLLPVAFVVFLYSTALMVQLFCLRGWLLRAFRGAGDAHFPTDELLRLVVAAVWEAHGRAFHGYEVVGMEKLPPGEGAFLVYYHGTLPLDAYYFIARHIIVRNR
;
A
#
# COMPACT_ATOMS: atom_id res chain seq x y z
N MET A 1 19.99 -1.66 -13.82
CA MET A 1 20.50 -0.28 -13.99
C MET A 1 19.31 0.63 -14.24
N ILE A 2 18.77 1.24 -13.19
CA ILE A 2 17.77 2.30 -13.29
C ILE A 2 18.56 3.60 -13.11
N CYS A 3 18.45 4.52 -14.08
CA CYS A 3 19.23 5.74 -14.15
C CYS A 3 19.08 6.61 -12.89
N LEU A 4 20.20 6.82 -12.19
CA LEU A 4 20.36 7.73 -11.04
C LEU A 4 20.12 9.22 -11.40
N GLY A 5 20.00 9.55 -12.69
CA GLY A 5 19.95 10.91 -13.22
C GLY A 5 18.63 11.67 -13.02
N PHE A 6 17.52 10.99 -12.70
CA PHE A 6 16.21 11.66 -12.56
C PHE A 6 15.84 12.02 -11.11
N VAL A 7 16.46 11.36 -10.12
CA VAL A 7 16.11 11.52 -8.70
C VAL A 7 16.86 12.68 -8.04
N LEU A 8 18.11 12.93 -8.45
CA LEU A 8 18.95 14.02 -7.94
C LEU A 8 18.35 15.44 -8.15
N PRO A 9 17.85 15.82 -9.35
CA PRO A 9 17.35 17.17 -9.56
C PRO A 9 16.01 17.43 -8.84
N VAL A 10 15.15 16.41 -8.70
CA VAL A 10 13.87 16.55 -8.00
C VAL A 10 14.07 16.73 -6.49
N LEU A 11 15.04 16.02 -5.90
CA LEU A 11 15.42 16.20 -4.49
C LEU A 11 16.15 17.53 -4.24
N ALA A 12 16.99 17.99 -5.17
CA ALA A 12 17.68 19.27 -5.03
C ALA A 12 16.71 20.46 -5.08
N ILE A 13 15.71 20.42 -5.96
CA ILE A 13 14.66 21.46 -6.04
C ILE A 13 13.76 21.43 -4.80
N GLY A 14 13.40 20.24 -4.32
CA GLY A 14 12.62 20.08 -3.08
C GLY A 14 13.35 20.58 -1.84
N ALA A 15 14.64 20.30 -1.71
CA ALA A 15 15.46 20.74 -0.58
C ALA A 15 15.71 22.26 -0.60
N ALA A 16 15.96 22.85 -1.76
CA ALA A 16 16.11 24.30 -1.89
C ALA A 16 14.81 25.05 -1.57
N ALA A 17 13.66 24.52 -2.02
CA ALA A 17 12.35 25.09 -1.70
C ALA A 17 12.05 25.01 -0.19
N PHE A 18 12.39 23.89 0.47
CA PHE A 18 12.20 23.72 1.91
C PHE A 18 13.12 24.61 2.75
N LEU A 19 14.37 24.81 2.32
CA LEU A 19 15.31 25.69 3.00
C LEU A 19 14.89 27.16 2.87
N LEU A 20 14.43 27.57 1.69
CA LEU A 20 13.94 28.92 1.45
C LEU A 20 12.64 29.21 2.21
N THR A 21 11.71 28.25 2.29
CA THR A 21 10.48 28.41 3.08
C THR A 21 10.76 28.41 4.58
N SER A 22 11.71 27.62 5.06
CA SER A 22 12.12 27.62 6.48
C SER A 22 12.84 28.92 6.88
N ILE A 23 13.69 29.47 6.01
CA ILE A 23 14.36 30.77 6.25
C ILE A 23 13.36 31.91 6.19
N ALA A 24 12.43 31.90 5.23
CA ALA A 24 11.37 32.90 5.14
C ALA A 24 10.43 32.84 6.35
N LEU A 25 10.07 31.65 6.82
CA LEU A 25 9.22 31.46 8.01
C LEU A 25 9.95 31.90 9.29
N TYR A 26 11.24 31.62 9.42
CA TYR A 26 12.06 32.08 10.55
C TYR A 26 12.19 33.61 10.59
N LEU A 27 12.44 34.25 9.44
CA LEU A 27 12.48 35.72 9.33
C LEU A 27 11.10 36.34 9.57
N PHE A 28 10.02 35.72 9.08
CA PHE A 28 8.65 36.17 9.31
C PHE A 28 8.26 36.08 10.79
N LEU A 29 8.56 34.96 11.45
CA LEU A 29 8.23 34.75 12.86
C LEU A 29 9.06 35.64 13.79
N THR A 30 10.35 35.81 13.53
CA THR A 30 11.21 36.68 14.35
C THR A 30 10.84 38.15 14.17
N ASN A 31 10.56 38.60 12.94
CA ASN A 31 10.10 39.97 12.68
C ASN A 31 8.68 40.22 13.23
N TRP A 32 7.78 39.22 13.19
CA TRP A 32 6.45 39.28 13.80
C TRP A 32 6.53 39.43 15.32
N THR A 33 7.40 38.68 16.00
CA THR A 33 7.56 38.78 17.46
C THR A 33 8.19 40.10 17.91
N VAL A 34 9.06 40.71 17.10
CA VAL A 34 9.67 42.01 17.40
C VAL A 34 8.69 43.16 17.16
N CYS A 35 7.88 43.12 16.10
CA CYS A 35 6.84 44.12 15.85
C CYS A 35 5.63 44.00 16.80
N TYR A 36 5.24 42.78 17.19
CA TYR A 36 4.13 42.54 18.13
C TYR A 36 4.46 43.05 19.55
N ASN A 37 5.73 42.93 19.96
CA ASN A 37 6.18 43.42 21.26
C ASN A 37 6.63 44.90 21.24
N GLY A 38 6.72 45.53 20.07
CA GLY A 38 7.14 46.93 19.88
C GLY A 38 6.01 47.91 19.54
N ALA A 39 4.77 47.44 19.37
CA ALA A 39 3.61 48.31 19.12
C ALA A 39 3.08 48.94 20.42
N SER A 40 3.93 49.70 21.11
CA SER A 40 3.52 50.82 21.97
C SER A 40 4.36 52.03 21.59
N THR A 41 3.72 52.93 20.84
CA THR A 41 4.02 54.36 20.68
C THR A 41 5.48 54.75 20.37
N ASP A 42 5.77 54.91 19.07
CA ASP A 42 6.59 55.97 18.43
C ASP A 42 7.63 55.46 17.41
N GLY A 43 7.56 56.01 16.18
CA GLY A 43 8.55 56.13 15.07
C GLY A 43 9.64 55.07 14.77
N PRO A 44 9.98 54.80 13.48
CA PRO A 44 10.89 53.70 13.13
C PRO A 44 12.38 54.07 13.20
N ASP A 45 13.09 53.61 14.24
CA ASP A 45 14.56 53.52 14.26
C ASP A 45 15.02 52.14 13.78
N LEU A 46 14.76 51.85 12.50
CA LEU A 46 15.05 50.55 11.87
C LEU A 46 16.55 50.25 11.66
N LEU A 47 17.44 51.24 11.78
CA LEU A 47 18.86 51.10 11.44
C LEU A 47 19.75 50.61 12.60
N ASN A 48 19.34 50.83 13.86
CA ASN A 48 20.19 50.55 15.03
C ASN A 48 20.05 49.12 15.60
N CYS A 49 19.02 48.36 15.22
CA CYS A 49 18.88 46.96 15.65
C CYS A 49 19.82 45.99 14.90
N PHE A 50 20.47 46.42 13.82
CA PHE A 50 21.27 45.52 12.97
C PHE A 50 22.72 45.31 13.43
N ASN A 51 23.27 46.16 14.30
CA ASN A 51 24.72 46.19 14.54
C ASN A 51 25.20 45.39 15.77
N GLY A 52 24.31 44.78 16.56
CA GLY A 52 24.66 44.13 17.83
C GLY A 52 24.76 42.60 17.86
N SER A 53 24.28 41.87 16.85
CA SER A 53 24.01 40.41 16.98
C SER A 53 24.84 39.48 16.07
N ALA A 54 25.82 40.01 15.34
CA ALA A 54 26.58 39.20 14.38
C ALA A 54 27.34 38.03 15.04
N GLY A 55 27.82 38.17 16.28
CA GLY A 55 28.56 37.12 17.00
C GLY A 55 27.67 35.98 17.51
N ASP A 56 26.49 36.31 18.05
CA ASP A 56 25.56 35.34 18.67
C ASP A 56 24.75 34.55 17.63
N LEU A 57 24.63 35.07 16.40
CA LEU A 57 23.96 34.39 15.30
C LEU A 57 24.84 33.32 14.62
N ILE A 58 26.17 33.46 14.68
CA ILE A 58 27.11 32.58 13.98
C ILE A 58 27.28 31.24 14.72
N ALA A 59 27.30 31.24 16.05
CA ALA A 59 27.49 30.02 16.84
C ALA A 59 26.41 28.93 16.60
N PRO A 60 25.09 29.22 16.59
CA PRO A 60 24.07 28.21 16.29
C PRO A 60 24.11 27.79 14.82
N LEU A 61 24.46 28.70 13.91
CA LEU A 61 24.59 28.40 12.47
C LEU A 61 25.77 27.45 12.19
N VAL A 62 26.90 27.65 12.85
CA VAL A 62 28.07 26.76 12.77
C VAL A 62 27.77 25.40 13.38
N ARG A 63 27.08 25.34 14.53
CA ARG A 63 26.65 24.04 15.12
C ARG A 63 25.66 23.30 14.20
N PHE A 64 24.75 24.02 13.57
CA PHE A 64 23.81 23.45 12.61
C PHE A 64 24.53 22.95 11.36
N MET A 65 25.49 23.71 10.81
CA MET A 65 26.32 23.27 9.68
C MET A 65 27.18 22.06 10.02
N VAL A 66 27.77 21.99 11.22
CA VAL A 66 28.55 20.83 11.66
C VAL A 66 27.64 19.60 11.83
N ALA A 67 26.45 19.77 12.40
CA ALA A 67 25.47 18.70 12.54
C ALA A 67 24.94 18.22 11.17
N THR A 68 24.71 19.11 10.21
CA THR A 68 24.30 18.71 8.86
C THR A 68 25.45 18.03 8.10
N VAL A 69 26.69 18.47 8.30
CA VAL A 69 27.90 17.80 7.75
C VAL A 69 28.09 16.40 8.36
N GLU A 70 27.90 16.22 9.66
CA GLU A 70 27.90 14.90 10.32
C GLU A 70 26.75 14.00 9.85
N VAL A 71 25.54 14.55 9.64
CA VAL A 71 24.41 13.79 9.09
C VAL A 71 24.69 13.40 7.64
N THR A 72 25.30 14.27 6.82
CA THR A 72 25.70 13.93 5.45
C THR A 72 26.84 12.91 5.38
N SER A 73 27.72 12.87 6.39
CA SER A 73 28.77 11.86 6.47
C SER A 73 28.23 10.50 6.94
N LEU A 74 27.18 10.48 7.78
CA LEU A 74 26.51 9.25 8.24
C LEU A 74 25.58 8.63 7.16
N THR A 75 24.95 9.46 6.34
CA THR A 75 24.02 9.06 5.26
C THR A 75 24.60 7.98 4.31
N PRO A 76 25.82 8.11 3.75
CA PRO A 76 26.37 7.08 2.87
C PRO A 76 26.62 5.75 3.57
N TYR A 77 26.98 5.75 4.86
CA TYR A 77 27.16 4.53 5.63
C TYR A 77 25.83 3.85 5.93
N LEU A 78 24.77 4.62 6.27
CA LEU A 78 23.42 4.07 6.45
C LEU A 78 22.87 3.48 5.14
N VAL A 79 23.06 4.16 4.01
CA VAL A 79 22.66 3.66 2.69
C VAL A 79 23.44 2.38 2.35
N ALA A 80 24.75 2.35 2.63
CA ALA A 80 25.56 1.15 2.46
C ALA A 80 25.06 0.00 3.36
N CYS A 81 24.80 0.25 4.65
CA CYS A 81 24.25 -0.76 5.56
C CYS A 81 22.90 -1.33 5.06
N VAL A 82 21.98 -0.48 4.60
CA VAL A 82 20.70 -0.94 4.03
C VAL A 82 20.90 -1.70 2.72
N ALA A 83 21.81 -1.26 1.85
CA ALA A 83 22.15 -1.97 0.62
C ALA A 83 22.76 -3.35 0.90
N TRP A 84 23.57 -3.47 1.95
CA TRP A 84 24.14 -4.75 2.42
C TRP A 84 23.10 -5.71 3.01
N LEU A 85 21.95 -5.20 3.46
CA LEU A 85 20.82 -6.03 3.93
C LEU A 85 19.93 -6.55 2.79
N TRP A 86 20.05 -6.00 1.57
CA TRP A 86 19.24 -6.39 0.42
C TRP A 86 19.36 -7.88 0.03
N PRO A 87 20.56 -8.52 0.05
CA PRO A 87 20.69 -9.95 -0.20
C PRO A 87 19.92 -10.80 0.81
N LEU A 88 19.91 -10.41 2.10
CA LEU A 88 19.15 -11.10 3.14
C LEU A 88 17.65 -10.99 2.88
N ALA A 89 17.17 -9.80 2.47
CA ALA A 89 15.78 -9.62 2.07
C ALA A 89 15.42 -10.49 0.84
N ILE A 90 16.29 -10.58 -0.17
CA ILE A 90 16.08 -11.44 -1.35
C ILE A 90 15.96 -12.92 -0.95
N VAL A 91 16.79 -13.40 -0.02
CA VAL A 91 16.76 -14.81 0.43
C VAL A 91 15.40 -15.20 1.02
N PHE A 92 14.70 -14.28 1.67
CA PHE A 92 13.35 -14.54 2.19
C PHE A 92 12.23 -14.18 1.20
N LEU A 93 12.39 -13.11 0.42
CA LEU A 93 11.36 -12.64 -0.50
C LEU A 93 11.25 -13.54 -1.74
N LEU A 94 12.37 -14.00 -2.28
CA LEU A 94 12.41 -14.85 -3.47
C LEU A 94 11.64 -16.18 -3.29
N PRO A 95 11.81 -16.97 -2.21
CA PRO A 95 11.03 -18.19 -2.03
C PRO A 95 9.55 -17.89 -1.82
N VAL A 96 9.19 -16.82 -1.11
CA VAL A 96 7.77 -16.41 -0.96
C VAL A 96 7.18 -16.05 -2.33
N ALA A 97 7.88 -15.25 -3.13
CA ALA A 97 7.45 -14.87 -4.47
C ALA A 97 7.34 -16.09 -5.39
N PHE A 98 8.28 -17.03 -5.30
CA PHE A 98 8.24 -18.28 -6.07
C PHE A 98 7.05 -19.17 -5.69
N VAL A 99 6.76 -19.29 -4.39
CA VAL A 99 5.55 -19.98 -3.89
C VAL A 99 4.30 -19.29 -4.43
N VAL A 100 4.18 -17.96 -4.33
CA VAL A 100 3.04 -17.20 -4.89
C VAL A 100 2.91 -17.43 -6.39
N PHE A 101 4.02 -17.49 -7.14
CA PHE A 101 4.00 -17.78 -8.57
C PHE A 101 3.46 -19.18 -8.86
N LEU A 102 3.97 -20.22 -8.19
CA LEU A 102 3.49 -21.59 -8.37
C LEU A 102 2.00 -21.74 -8.01
N TYR A 103 1.56 -21.13 -6.91
CA TYR A 103 0.17 -21.22 -6.48
C TYR A 103 -0.78 -20.40 -7.36
N SER A 104 -0.35 -19.24 -7.85
CA SER A 104 -1.15 -18.45 -8.81
C SER A 104 -1.30 -19.16 -10.16
N THR A 105 -0.25 -19.86 -10.64
CA THR A 105 -0.37 -20.68 -11.86
C THR A 105 -1.33 -21.84 -11.68
N ALA A 106 -1.29 -22.54 -10.54
CA ALA A 106 -2.28 -23.59 -10.21
C ALA A 106 -3.71 -23.04 -10.17
N LEU A 107 -3.91 -21.85 -9.57
CA LEU A 107 -5.20 -21.17 -9.54
C LEU A 107 -5.70 -20.82 -10.95
N MET A 108 -4.82 -20.31 -11.82
CA MET A 108 -5.16 -19.99 -13.21
C MET A 108 -5.55 -21.22 -14.01
N VAL A 109 -4.88 -22.36 -13.80
CA VAL A 109 -5.26 -23.63 -14.43
C VAL A 109 -6.65 -24.07 -13.98
N GLN A 110 -6.96 -23.97 -12.69
CA GLN A 110 -8.31 -24.30 -12.20
C GLN A 110 -9.38 -23.37 -12.77
N LEU A 111 -9.13 -22.06 -12.82
CA LEU A 111 -10.03 -21.11 -13.50
C LEU A 111 -10.21 -21.46 -14.97
N PHE A 112 -9.14 -21.88 -15.66
CA PHE A 112 -9.22 -22.34 -17.04
C PHE A 112 -10.04 -23.63 -17.20
N CYS A 113 -9.97 -24.56 -16.25
CA CYS A 113 -10.86 -25.73 -16.21
C CYS A 113 -12.33 -25.32 -16.00
N LEU A 114 -12.60 -24.29 -15.20
CA LEU A 114 -13.95 -23.73 -14.99
C LEU A 114 -14.43 -22.84 -16.16
N ARG A 115 -13.55 -22.45 -17.09
CA ARG A 115 -13.88 -21.48 -18.15
C ARG A 115 -15.12 -21.85 -18.96
N GLY A 116 -15.32 -23.13 -19.24
CA GLY A 116 -16.44 -23.59 -20.07
C GLY A 116 -17.78 -23.37 -19.36
N TRP A 117 -17.82 -23.62 -18.06
CA TRP A 117 -18.99 -23.29 -17.23
C TRP A 117 -19.19 -21.78 -17.16
N LEU A 118 -18.12 -21.03 -16.90
CA LEU A 118 -18.19 -19.58 -16.76
C LEU A 118 -18.67 -18.91 -18.05
N LEU A 119 -18.17 -19.34 -19.22
CA LEU A 119 -18.63 -18.85 -20.53
C LEU A 119 -20.09 -19.22 -20.83
N ARG A 120 -20.57 -20.37 -20.37
CA ARG A 120 -21.99 -20.73 -20.49
C ARG A 120 -22.85 -19.85 -19.59
N ALA A 121 -22.41 -19.59 -18.37
CA ALA A 121 -23.08 -18.66 -17.46
C ALA A 121 -23.13 -17.23 -18.07
N PHE A 122 -22.01 -16.75 -18.62
CA PHE A 122 -21.95 -15.47 -19.34
C PHE A 122 -22.85 -15.40 -20.57
N ARG A 123 -22.89 -16.47 -21.39
CA ARG A 123 -23.69 -16.50 -22.63
C ARG A 123 -25.18 -16.62 -22.34
N GLY A 124 -25.56 -17.44 -21.36
CA GLY A 124 -26.95 -17.52 -20.88
C GLY A 124 -27.45 -16.18 -20.31
N ALA A 125 -26.53 -15.34 -19.82
CA ALA A 125 -26.82 -13.99 -19.37
C ALA A 125 -26.91 -12.94 -20.50
N GLY A 126 -26.51 -13.27 -21.74
CA GLY A 126 -26.43 -12.30 -22.84
C GLY A 126 -27.77 -11.88 -23.45
N ASP A 127 -28.82 -12.67 -23.24
CA ASP A 127 -30.16 -12.44 -23.84
C ASP A 127 -31.13 -11.71 -22.89
N ALA A 128 -30.71 -11.46 -21.63
CA ALA A 128 -31.49 -10.73 -20.63
C ALA A 128 -30.61 -9.64 -19.99
N HIS A 129 -31.19 -8.50 -19.63
CA HIS A 129 -30.52 -7.43 -18.90
C HIS A 129 -30.14 -7.91 -17.49
N PHE A 130 -29.07 -8.71 -17.38
CA PHE A 130 -28.58 -9.19 -16.10
C PHE A 130 -27.92 -8.05 -15.32
N PRO A 131 -28.25 -7.88 -14.03
CA PRO A 131 -27.61 -6.89 -13.20
C PRO A 131 -26.16 -7.35 -12.91
N THR A 132 -25.23 -6.40 -12.89
CA THR A 132 -23.77 -6.64 -12.80
C THR A 132 -23.35 -7.35 -11.50
N ASP A 133 -24.20 -7.36 -10.49
CA ASP A 133 -23.99 -8.00 -9.20
C ASP A 133 -24.08 -9.54 -9.28
N GLU A 134 -25.00 -10.08 -10.07
CA GLU A 134 -25.10 -11.54 -10.25
C GLU A 134 -23.87 -12.11 -10.96
N LEU A 135 -23.38 -11.35 -11.94
CA LEU A 135 -22.14 -11.67 -12.64
C LEU A 135 -20.93 -11.71 -11.70
N LEU A 136 -20.82 -10.70 -10.84
CA LEU A 136 -19.75 -10.64 -9.85
C LEU A 136 -19.82 -11.84 -8.90
N ARG A 137 -21.02 -12.25 -8.46
CA ARG A 137 -21.21 -13.43 -7.61
C ARG A 137 -20.72 -14.71 -8.28
N LEU A 138 -21.04 -14.91 -9.55
CA LEU A 138 -20.61 -16.09 -10.31
C LEU A 138 -19.09 -16.14 -10.50
N VAL A 139 -18.47 -15.00 -10.80
CA VAL A 139 -17.01 -14.90 -10.93
C VAL A 139 -16.32 -15.16 -9.59
N VAL A 140 -16.83 -14.56 -8.51
CA VAL A 140 -16.30 -14.77 -7.15
C VAL A 140 -16.45 -16.23 -6.73
N ALA A 141 -17.61 -16.86 -6.98
CA ALA A 141 -17.81 -18.29 -6.73
C ALA A 141 -16.81 -19.15 -7.52
N ALA A 142 -16.58 -18.85 -8.80
CA ALA A 142 -15.61 -19.58 -9.62
C ALA A 142 -14.17 -19.47 -9.07
N VAL A 143 -13.78 -18.30 -8.56
CA VAL A 143 -12.46 -18.09 -7.94
C VAL A 143 -12.33 -18.90 -6.65
N TRP A 144 -13.35 -18.88 -5.79
CA TRP A 144 -13.33 -19.65 -4.54
C TRP A 144 -13.36 -21.16 -4.76
N GLU A 145 -14.13 -21.65 -5.74
CA GLU A 145 -14.11 -23.06 -6.15
C GLU A 145 -12.74 -23.47 -6.70
N ALA A 146 -12.15 -22.64 -7.56
CA ALA A 146 -10.81 -22.88 -8.10
C ALA A 146 -9.75 -22.91 -6.99
N HIS A 147 -9.82 -21.97 -6.04
CA HIS A 147 -8.92 -21.91 -4.90
C HIS A 147 -9.09 -23.13 -3.96
N GLY A 148 -10.32 -23.52 -3.63
CA GLY A 148 -10.57 -24.70 -2.80
C GLY A 148 -10.00 -25.97 -3.43
N ARG A 149 -10.21 -26.15 -4.74
CA ARG A 149 -9.70 -27.32 -5.47
C ARG A 149 -8.18 -27.31 -5.65
N ALA A 150 -7.57 -26.17 -5.98
CA ALA A 150 -6.13 -26.08 -6.19
C ALA A 150 -5.32 -26.24 -4.89
N PHE A 151 -5.76 -25.60 -3.81
CA PHE A 151 -4.93 -25.47 -2.61
C PHE A 151 -5.27 -26.51 -1.53
N HIS A 152 -6.52 -26.95 -1.49
CA HIS A 152 -7.02 -27.82 -0.41
C HIS A 152 -7.59 -29.14 -0.91
N GLY A 153 -7.63 -29.36 -2.24
CA GLY A 153 -8.30 -30.53 -2.82
C GLY A 153 -9.78 -30.62 -2.41
N TYR A 154 -10.39 -29.47 -2.11
CA TYR A 154 -11.72 -29.44 -1.50
C TYR A 154 -12.77 -29.95 -2.48
N GLU A 155 -13.56 -30.93 -2.06
CA GLU A 155 -14.63 -31.53 -2.82
C GLU A 155 -15.87 -31.70 -1.96
N VAL A 156 -17.03 -31.27 -2.48
CA VAL A 156 -18.32 -31.45 -1.81
C VAL A 156 -19.05 -32.61 -2.45
N VAL A 157 -19.25 -33.66 -1.66
CA VAL A 157 -20.05 -34.84 -2.03
C VAL A 157 -21.43 -34.73 -1.37
N GLY A 158 -22.49 -35.06 -2.10
CA GLY A 158 -23.85 -35.02 -1.55
C GLY A 158 -24.57 -33.69 -1.70
N MET A 159 -24.21 -32.84 -2.68
CA MET A 159 -24.90 -31.57 -2.95
C MET A 159 -26.39 -31.72 -3.25
N GLU A 160 -26.80 -32.90 -3.72
CA GLU A 160 -28.18 -33.29 -3.97
C GLU A 160 -29.00 -33.50 -2.69
N LYS A 161 -28.36 -33.74 -1.55
CA LYS A 161 -29.04 -33.93 -0.25
C LYS A 161 -29.51 -32.61 0.37
N LEU A 162 -29.04 -31.47 -0.16
CA LEU A 162 -29.50 -30.17 0.29
C LEU A 162 -30.96 -29.96 -0.10
N PRO A 163 -31.82 -29.49 0.83
CA PRO A 163 -33.24 -29.34 0.58
C PRO A 163 -33.48 -28.38 -0.61
N PRO A 164 -34.34 -28.75 -1.57
CA PRO A 164 -34.78 -27.84 -2.62
C PRO A 164 -35.75 -26.80 -2.04
N GLY A 165 -35.71 -25.56 -2.52
CA GLY A 165 -36.64 -24.51 -2.07
C GLY A 165 -36.12 -23.69 -0.88
N GLU A 166 -36.83 -23.78 0.25
CA GLU A 166 -36.66 -22.96 1.47
C GLU A 166 -35.24 -23.05 2.06
N GLY A 167 -34.84 -21.98 2.77
CA GLY A 167 -33.52 -21.86 3.37
C GLY A 167 -33.19 -23.05 4.28
N ALA A 168 -31.91 -23.44 4.31
CA ALA A 168 -31.43 -24.55 5.12
C ALA A 168 -30.49 -24.06 6.21
N PHE A 169 -30.56 -24.68 7.38
CA PHE A 169 -29.56 -24.49 8.43
C PHE A 169 -28.43 -25.51 8.25
N LEU A 170 -27.22 -25.04 7.93
CA LEU A 170 -26.04 -25.88 7.78
C LEU A 170 -25.27 -25.93 9.10
N VAL A 171 -25.26 -27.10 9.73
CA VAL A 171 -24.39 -27.39 10.87
C VAL A 171 -23.14 -28.08 10.33
N TYR A 172 -21.99 -27.45 10.48
CA TYR A 172 -20.72 -28.01 10.07
C TYR A 172 -19.63 -27.70 11.10
N TYR A 173 -18.60 -28.54 11.11
CA TYR A 173 -17.39 -28.32 11.89
C TYR A 173 -16.39 -27.56 11.03
N HIS A 174 -15.78 -26.51 11.60
CA HIS A 174 -14.76 -25.71 10.92
C HIS A 174 -13.41 -25.85 11.62
N GLY A 175 -12.33 -25.72 10.84
CA GLY A 175 -10.97 -25.58 11.37
C GLY A 175 -10.71 -24.17 11.93
N THR A 176 -9.44 -23.84 12.20
CA THR A 176 -9.04 -22.52 12.75
C THR A 176 -9.52 -21.34 11.90
N LEU A 177 -9.64 -21.55 10.58
CA LEU A 177 -10.21 -20.59 9.64
C LEU A 177 -11.38 -21.24 8.89
N PRO A 178 -12.57 -20.63 8.84
CA PRO A 178 -13.75 -21.18 8.18
C PRO A 178 -13.71 -21.01 6.65
N LEU A 179 -12.59 -21.34 6.00
CA LEU A 179 -12.42 -21.27 4.54
C LEU A 179 -13.25 -22.32 3.80
N ASP A 180 -13.48 -23.45 4.46
CA ASP A 180 -14.38 -24.52 4.03
C ASP A 180 -15.80 -24.03 3.77
N ALA A 181 -16.30 -23.10 4.57
CA ALA A 181 -17.61 -22.47 4.35
C ALA A 181 -17.67 -21.70 3.02
N TYR A 182 -16.61 -20.96 2.68
CA TYR A 182 -16.53 -20.22 1.42
C TYR A 182 -16.49 -21.17 0.23
N TYR A 183 -15.76 -22.27 0.31
CA TYR A 183 -15.74 -23.28 -0.76
C TYR A 183 -17.09 -23.95 -0.92
N PHE A 184 -17.76 -24.27 0.19
CA PHE A 184 -19.10 -24.84 0.16
C PHE A 184 -20.12 -23.90 -0.51
N ILE A 185 -20.12 -22.61 -0.12
CA ILE A 185 -21.00 -21.59 -0.70
C ILE A 185 -20.70 -21.41 -2.19
N ALA A 186 -19.42 -21.34 -2.57
CA ALA A 186 -19.01 -21.25 -3.97
C ALA A 186 -19.53 -22.43 -4.80
N ARG A 187 -19.39 -23.66 -4.29
CA ARG A 187 -19.91 -24.86 -4.92
C ARG A 187 -21.45 -24.84 -5.00
N HIS A 188 -22.13 -24.32 -3.99
CA HIS A 188 -23.57 -24.15 -4.00
C HIS A 188 -24.03 -23.23 -5.12
N ILE A 189 -23.42 -22.04 -5.25
CA ILE A 189 -23.71 -21.08 -6.30
C ILE A 189 -23.48 -21.70 -7.68
N ILE A 190 -22.38 -22.44 -7.87
CA ILE A 190 -22.05 -23.06 -9.17
C ILE A 190 -23.07 -24.14 -9.57
N VAL A 191 -23.53 -24.95 -8.62
CA VAL A 191 -24.42 -26.10 -8.89
C VAL A 191 -25.89 -25.68 -8.95
N ARG A 192 -26.30 -24.72 -8.12
CA ARG A 192 -27.71 -24.33 -7.95
C ARG A 192 -28.05 -22.97 -8.55
N ASN A 193 -27.05 -22.20 -9.00
CA ASN A 193 -27.20 -20.84 -9.55
C ASN A 193 -27.99 -19.89 -8.63
N ARG A 194 -27.77 -20.01 -7.31
CA ARG A 194 -28.43 -19.22 -6.26
C ARG A 194 -27.57 -19.17 -5.00
#